data_AF-A0A8H6KHG4-F1
#
_entry.id   AF-A0A8H6KHG4-F1
#
_cell.length_a   1.000
_cell.length_b   1.000
_cell.length_c   1.000
_cell.angle_alpha   90.00
_cell.angle_beta   90.00
_cell.angle_gamma   90.00
#
_symmetry.space_group_name_H-M   'P 1'
#
loop_
_entity.id
_entity.type
_entity.pdbx_description
1 polymer ?
#
loop_
_entity_poly.entity_id
_entity_poly.type
_entity_poly.pdbx_seq_one_letter_code
_entity_poly.pdbx_strand_id
1 'polypeptide(L)'
;MRDMGRRWPAYQHHLGEQDWCRRRKQKVPRNYVSSLEAKVTELTKELEQLRKPQTQPVDDTPSSRSSSQASPVESATSPSDYQNWMTSNLGRVVCEPANHPHFFGVSSGITLARLVMSAIRVDDLPPSLLTRAPQQAVECSYSAATQATLPPRQAAEHLFDVYFQNRTPNFPVVSRSRAKKALDGAYDGANNPRSSSGSLPMNAFVTYMILAIALCSVRHSSGGRSPESENCFLAAVSVVEKVLYIALRPPKGSLWLLSGTALRLAVDLGMHWETEESKLRMDPETLNDRRRLWYSAYLFDWLLCITLGRPFGMADQGINVGLPVPPEMEADSHAARSQNSLIRLAKLQSEIKHVLYSQFMGSSLAYPRVNYALWLEDIKVRLQAWRDSIPPPSEAHSSSIFGSQAYWDAIYSEALLLYRPNPVQPQPSLEDLQVSLESSRRLIDCIKTLHRERRIDIMWKWVHHLFMAGLTTVYCLWHSRELRESVDIKTSVATLQSCDVTLSAPRGAVMPSRRFRMSR
;
A
#
# COMPACT_ATOMS: atom_id res chain seq x y z
N MET A 1 57.67 -35.05 -25.62
CA MET A 1 56.76 -36.21 -25.73
C MET A 1 55.34 -35.66 -25.73
N ARG A 2 54.75 -35.54 -26.93
CA ARG A 2 53.56 -36.29 -27.39
C ARG A 2 52.31 -36.01 -26.54
N ASP A 3 51.40 -35.14 -26.97
CA ASP A 3 50.39 -35.33 -28.02
C ASP A 3 49.18 -36.14 -27.53
N MET A 4 48.02 -35.48 -27.42
CA MET A 4 46.71 -36.01 -27.82
C MET A 4 45.71 -34.84 -27.87
N GLY A 5 45.65 -34.20 -29.04
CA GLY A 5 44.50 -33.40 -29.45
C GLY A 5 43.40 -34.29 -30.03
N ARG A 6 42.13 -34.03 -29.67
CA ARG A 6 40.98 -34.32 -30.53
C ARG A 6 39.96 -33.19 -30.46
N ARG A 7 39.56 -32.79 -31.66
CA ARG A 7 38.74 -31.66 -32.10
C ARG A 7 37.29 -31.73 -31.59
N TRP A 8 36.71 -30.56 -31.31
CA TRP A 8 35.29 -30.27 -31.53
C TRP A 8 35.18 -29.04 -32.48
N PRO A 9 34.19 -28.98 -33.39
CA PRO A 9 34.19 -28.05 -34.51
C PRO A 9 33.66 -26.67 -34.13
N ALA A 10 34.35 -25.62 -34.55
CA ALA A 10 33.82 -24.26 -34.57
C ALA A 10 32.72 -24.15 -35.64
N TYR A 11 31.46 -24.09 -35.21
CA TYR A 11 30.36 -23.64 -36.05
C TYR A 11 30.21 -22.11 -35.95
N GLN A 12 30.20 -21.49 -37.12
CA GLN A 12 30.30 -20.06 -37.39
C GLN A 12 29.10 -19.27 -36.84
N HIS A 13 29.36 -18.34 -35.91
CA HIS A 13 28.50 -17.18 -35.66
C HIS A 13 28.96 -16.03 -36.58
N HIS A 14 28.55 -16.06 -37.85
CA HIS A 14 28.87 -15.00 -38.83
C HIS A 14 27.64 -14.40 -39.53
N LEU A 15 26.46 -14.53 -38.92
CA LEU A 15 25.21 -13.96 -39.48
C LEU A 15 24.58 -12.83 -38.62
N GLY A 16 25.16 -12.49 -37.47
CA GLY A 16 24.58 -11.46 -36.57
C GLY A 16 25.14 -10.03 -36.75
N GLU A 17 26.44 -9.90 -37.00
CA GLU A 17 27.10 -8.57 -36.98
C GLU A 17 26.97 -7.79 -38.29
N GLN A 18 26.86 -8.48 -39.44
CA GLN A 18 26.69 -7.81 -40.72
C GLN A 18 25.29 -7.18 -40.89
N ASP A 19 24.28 -7.75 -40.24
CA ASP A 19 22.88 -7.30 -40.34
C ASP A 19 22.60 -6.07 -39.46
N TRP A 20 23.30 -5.96 -38.32
CA TRP A 20 23.23 -4.79 -37.44
C TRP A 20 23.88 -3.55 -38.08
N CYS A 21 25.01 -3.72 -38.79
CA CYS A 21 25.65 -2.63 -39.52
C CYS A 21 24.90 -2.21 -40.81
N ARG A 22 24.11 -3.08 -41.45
CA ARG A 22 23.27 -2.71 -42.60
C ARG A 22 22.07 -1.83 -42.23
N ARG A 23 21.42 -2.09 -41.08
CA ARG A 23 20.22 -1.33 -40.67
C ARG A 23 20.50 0.14 -40.32
N ARG A 24 21.72 0.48 -39.88
CA ARG A 24 22.11 1.88 -39.59
C ARG A 24 22.48 2.73 -40.81
N LYS A 25 22.50 2.16 -42.03
CA LYS A 25 22.82 2.88 -43.27
C LYS A 25 21.64 3.01 -44.24
N GLN A 26 20.40 2.91 -43.77
CA GLN A 26 19.28 3.44 -44.58
C GLN A 26 19.38 4.96 -44.60
N LYS A 27 19.93 5.49 -45.70
CA LYS A 27 19.88 6.92 -46.02
C LYS A 27 18.40 7.30 -46.06
N VAL A 28 17.95 8.05 -45.05
CA VAL A 28 16.66 8.73 -45.08
C VAL A 28 16.65 9.55 -46.37
N PRO A 29 15.68 9.33 -47.28
CA PRO A 29 15.59 10.12 -48.50
C PRO A 29 15.59 11.61 -48.13
N ARG A 30 16.35 12.45 -48.84
CA ARG A 30 16.42 13.90 -48.57
C ARG A 30 15.04 14.58 -48.56
N ASN A 31 14.05 13.92 -49.16
CA ASN A 31 12.71 14.40 -49.38
C ASN A 31 11.72 13.84 -48.33
N TYR A 32 12.19 13.01 -47.38
CA TYR A 32 11.33 12.38 -46.37
C TYR A 32 10.69 13.41 -45.45
N VAL A 33 11.48 14.39 -45.00
CA VAL A 33 10.97 15.51 -44.19
C VAL A 33 9.95 16.32 -45.00
N SER A 34 10.25 16.66 -46.25
CA SER A 34 9.31 17.38 -47.12
C SER A 34 8.04 16.58 -47.42
N SER A 35 8.13 15.25 -47.52
CA SER A 35 6.95 14.39 -47.70
C SER A 35 6.07 14.33 -46.45
N LEU A 36 6.68 14.36 -45.26
CA LEU A 36 5.97 14.45 -43.99
C LEU A 36 5.35 15.84 -43.80
N GLU A 37 6.05 16.91 -44.15
CA GLU A 37 5.52 18.27 -44.13
C GLU A 37 4.33 18.43 -45.08
N ALA A 38 4.41 17.86 -46.30
CA ALA A 38 3.30 17.83 -47.23
C ALA A 38 2.10 17.04 -46.67
N LYS A 39 2.35 15.89 -46.03
CA LYS A 39 1.32 15.06 -45.39
C LYS A 39 0.65 15.76 -44.22
N VAL A 40 1.43 16.46 -43.39
CA VAL A 40 0.92 17.28 -42.28
C VAL A 40 0.09 18.42 -42.83
N THR A 41 0.52 19.09 -43.90
CA THR A 41 -0.24 20.19 -44.52
C THR A 41 -1.56 19.69 -45.11
N GLU A 42 -1.55 18.53 -45.78
CA GLU A 42 -2.75 17.87 -46.31
C GLU A 42 -3.76 17.57 -45.20
N LEU A 43 -3.33 16.88 -44.14
CA LEU A 43 -4.18 16.51 -43.00
C LEU A 43 -4.65 17.73 -42.19
N THR A 44 -3.84 18.78 -42.10
CA THR A 44 -4.23 20.03 -41.45
C THR A 44 -5.36 20.71 -42.23
N LYS A 45 -5.28 20.69 -43.56
CA LYS A 45 -6.31 21.25 -44.44
C LYS A 45 -7.62 20.43 -44.38
N GLU A 46 -7.51 19.11 -44.26
CA GLU A 46 -8.65 18.20 -44.06
C GLU A 46 -9.33 18.45 -42.70
N LEU A 47 -8.54 18.64 -41.63
CA LEU A 47 -9.04 19.05 -40.32
C LEU A 47 -9.68 20.43 -40.34
N GLU A 48 -9.17 21.39 -41.12
CA GLU A 48 -9.79 22.71 -41.30
C GLU A 48 -11.12 22.65 -42.05
N GLN A 49 -11.26 21.73 -43.03
CA GLN A 49 -12.51 21.50 -43.73
C GLN A 49 -13.57 20.86 -42.83
N LEU A 50 -13.17 19.90 -42.00
CA LEU A 50 -14.03 19.25 -41.00
C LEU A 50 -14.35 20.15 -39.81
N ARG A 51 -13.52 21.17 -39.54
CA ARG A 51 -13.75 22.18 -38.50
C ARG A 51 -14.60 23.36 -38.96
N LYS A 52 -15.00 23.45 -40.24
CA LYS A 52 -15.97 24.47 -40.66
C LYS A 52 -17.31 24.22 -39.93
N PRO A 53 -17.76 25.12 -39.05
CA PRO A 53 -19.00 24.92 -38.31
C PRO A 53 -20.19 25.03 -39.25
N GLN A 54 -21.11 24.07 -39.21
CA GLN A 54 -22.50 24.33 -39.59
C GLN A 54 -23.02 25.42 -38.65
N THR A 55 -23.27 26.60 -39.21
CA THR A 55 -23.84 27.75 -38.51
C THR A 55 -25.28 27.45 -38.07
N GLN A 56 -25.48 27.23 -36.76
CA GLN A 56 -26.59 27.84 -36.04
C GLN A 56 -26.00 28.85 -35.03
N PRO A 57 -26.58 30.07 -34.86
CA PRO A 57 -26.01 31.14 -34.04
C PRO A 57 -26.26 30.86 -32.55
N VAL A 58 -25.23 30.65 -31.72
CA VAL A 58 -24.45 31.60 -30.88
C VAL A 58 -25.25 32.27 -29.75
N ASP A 59 -24.84 31.98 -28.50
CA ASP A 59 -24.59 33.03 -27.50
C ASP A 59 -23.48 32.61 -26.51
N ASP A 60 -22.80 33.62 -25.96
CA ASP A 60 -21.36 33.70 -25.69
C ASP A 60 -20.77 33.11 -24.38
N THR A 61 -19.62 32.42 -24.55
CA THR A 61 -18.30 32.39 -23.84
C THR A 61 -18.11 32.79 -22.34
N PRO A 62 -17.06 32.31 -21.60
CA PRO A 62 -15.69 32.01 -22.08
C PRO A 62 -14.95 30.73 -21.55
N SER A 63 -14.08 30.23 -22.44
CA SER A 63 -12.81 29.47 -22.29
C SER A 63 -12.46 28.71 -20.98
N SER A 64 -12.18 27.40 -21.09
CA SER A 64 -10.94 26.81 -20.53
C SER A 64 -10.65 25.36 -21.00
N ARG A 65 -9.38 25.16 -21.38
CA ARG A 65 -8.53 23.96 -21.23
C ARG A 65 -9.11 22.59 -21.62
N SER A 66 -8.50 22.01 -22.66
CA SER A 66 -8.62 20.60 -23.05
C SER A 66 -8.39 19.66 -21.86
N SER A 67 -9.48 19.21 -21.25
CA SER A 67 -9.50 17.95 -20.52
C SER A 67 -9.46 16.83 -21.56
N SER A 68 -8.58 15.85 -21.36
CA SER A 68 -8.65 14.57 -22.03
C SER A 68 -9.94 13.87 -21.59
N GLN A 69 -11.04 14.18 -22.28
CA GLN A 69 -12.27 13.42 -22.17
C GLN A 69 -11.96 11.97 -22.56
N ALA A 70 -12.18 11.07 -21.61
CA ALA A 70 -12.22 9.64 -21.86
C ALA A 70 -13.29 9.37 -22.92
N SER A 71 -12.94 8.63 -23.97
CA SER A 71 -13.91 8.08 -24.90
C SER A 71 -14.94 7.23 -24.14
N PRO A 72 -16.21 7.21 -24.58
CA PRO A 72 -17.24 6.38 -23.96
C PRO A 72 -16.80 4.92 -24.02
N VAL A 73 -16.93 4.21 -22.89
CA VAL A 73 -16.62 2.79 -22.79
C VAL A 73 -17.69 2.01 -23.55
N GLU A 74 -17.35 1.45 -24.71
CA GLU A 74 -18.19 0.41 -25.33
C GLU A 74 -18.31 -0.75 -24.34
N SER A 75 -19.56 -1.14 -24.05
CA SER A 75 -19.90 -2.18 -23.09
C SER A 75 -19.26 -3.51 -23.46
N ALA A 76 -18.24 -3.92 -22.69
CA ALA A 76 -17.62 -5.24 -22.78
C ALA A 76 -18.68 -6.32 -22.49
N THR A 77 -19.24 -6.86 -23.56
CA THR A 77 -20.33 -7.84 -23.54
C THR A 77 -19.81 -9.26 -23.78
N SER A 78 -18.53 -9.42 -24.15
CA SER A 78 -17.90 -10.72 -24.38
C SER A 78 -16.69 -11.01 -23.45
N PRO A 79 -16.35 -12.29 -23.20
CA PRO A 79 -15.19 -12.69 -22.39
C PRO A 79 -13.84 -12.17 -22.94
N SER A 80 -13.70 -12.03 -24.26
CA SER A 80 -12.49 -11.50 -24.90
C SER A 80 -12.32 -10.00 -24.66
N ASP A 81 -13.41 -9.25 -24.60
CA ASP A 81 -13.37 -7.80 -24.35
C ASP A 81 -12.94 -7.50 -22.92
N TYR A 82 -13.31 -8.36 -21.97
CA TYR A 82 -12.89 -8.26 -20.57
C TYR A 82 -11.39 -8.51 -20.38
N GLN A 83 -10.87 -9.56 -21.01
CA GLN A 83 -9.43 -9.84 -21.02
C GLN A 83 -8.69 -8.62 -21.57
N ASN A 84 -9.05 -8.16 -22.78
CA ASN A 84 -8.46 -7.01 -23.46
C ASN A 84 -8.59 -5.70 -22.68
N TRP A 85 -9.70 -5.49 -21.96
CA TRP A 85 -9.92 -4.34 -21.10
C TRP A 85 -9.01 -4.35 -19.86
N MET A 86 -8.79 -5.52 -19.23
CA MET A 86 -7.83 -5.62 -18.13
C MET A 86 -6.39 -5.44 -18.62
N THR A 87 -6.04 -6.00 -19.78
CA THR A 87 -4.73 -5.82 -20.47
C THR A 87 -4.46 -4.36 -20.84
N SER A 88 -5.48 -3.62 -21.28
CA SER A 88 -5.35 -2.22 -21.70
C SER A 88 -5.42 -1.23 -20.53
N ASN A 89 -5.80 -1.68 -19.33
CA ASN A 89 -5.85 -0.87 -18.11
C ASN A 89 -4.69 -1.15 -17.14
N LEU A 90 -3.66 -1.88 -17.58
CA LEU A 90 -2.46 -2.16 -16.79
C LEU A 90 -1.74 -0.87 -16.36
N GLY A 91 -1.39 -0.80 -15.07
CA GLY A 91 -0.42 0.16 -14.54
C GLY A 91 -0.68 1.61 -14.95
N ARG A 92 -1.86 2.15 -14.59
CA ARG A 92 -2.20 3.52 -14.94
C ARG A 92 -1.53 4.50 -13.99
N VAL A 93 -0.84 5.47 -14.58
CA VAL A 93 -0.50 6.70 -13.89
C VAL A 93 -1.73 7.60 -13.91
N VAL A 94 -2.38 7.76 -12.76
CA VAL A 94 -3.56 8.63 -12.62
C VAL A 94 -3.06 10.06 -12.40
N CYS A 95 -3.39 10.96 -13.32
CA CYS A 95 -3.16 12.39 -13.14
C CYS A 95 -4.30 12.99 -12.30
N GLU A 96 -4.04 13.35 -11.05
CA GLU A 96 -4.95 14.22 -10.31
C GLU A 96 -4.86 15.66 -10.85
N PRO A 97 -5.94 16.46 -10.78
CA PRO A 97 -5.91 17.87 -11.17
C PRO A 97 -4.96 18.74 -10.32
N ALA A 98 -4.38 18.19 -9.24
CA ALA A 98 -3.31 18.78 -8.44
C ALA A 98 -1.90 18.42 -8.94
N ASN A 99 -1.67 18.50 -10.26
CA ASN A 99 -0.35 18.61 -10.91
C ASN A 99 0.73 17.52 -10.66
N HIS A 100 0.45 16.36 -10.04
CA HIS A 100 1.42 15.27 -9.95
C HIS A 100 0.81 13.92 -10.35
N PRO A 101 1.33 13.27 -11.41
CA PRO A 101 0.83 11.98 -11.86
C PRO A 101 1.28 10.87 -10.89
N HIS A 102 0.35 10.05 -10.38
CA HIS A 102 0.63 8.98 -9.42
C HIS A 102 0.36 7.59 -10.03
N PHE A 103 1.35 6.69 -9.94
CA PHE A 103 1.18 5.30 -10.39
C PHE A 103 0.37 4.48 -9.39
N PHE A 104 -0.66 3.80 -9.92
CA PHE A 104 -1.42 2.76 -9.24
C PHE A 104 -1.37 1.49 -10.07
N GLY A 105 -0.98 0.38 -9.45
CA GLY A 105 -0.90 -0.89 -10.15
C GLY A 105 -2.23 -1.66 -10.15
N VAL A 106 -2.25 -2.75 -10.89
CA VAL A 106 -3.46 -3.57 -11.14
C VAL A 106 -4.09 -4.17 -9.87
N SER A 107 -3.30 -4.38 -8.82
CA SER A 107 -3.75 -4.89 -7.52
C SER A 107 -4.33 -3.82 -6.59
N SER A 108 -4.29 -2.53 -6.97
CA SER A 108 -4.80 -1.40 -6.16
C SER A 108 -6.32 -1.38 -5.99
N GLY A 109 -7.06 -2.21 -6.75
CA GLY A 109 -8.51 -2.26 -6.72
C GLY A 109 -9.22 -1.26 -7.63
N ILE A 110 -8.50 -0.34 -8.29
CA ILE A 110 -9.09 0.60 -9.27
C ILE A 110 -9.76 -0.15 -10.43
N THR A 111 -9.13 -1.23 -10.90
CA THR A 111 -9.71 -2.09 -11.94
C THR A 111 -11.05 -2.67 -11.49
N LEU A 112 -11.10 -3.24 -10.27
CA LEU A 112 -12.34 -3.77 -9.70
C LEU A 112 -13.41 -2.68 -9.51
N ALA A 113 -13.02 -1.51 -8.99
CA ALA A 113 -13.93 -0.38 -8.83
C ALA A 113 -14.57 0.00 -10.16
N ARG A 114 -13.78 0.11 -11.23
CA ARG A 114 -14.30 0.40 -12.57
C ARG A 114 -15.20 -0.69 -13.10
N LEU A 115 -14.86 -1.96 -12.91
CA LEU A 115 -15.73 -3.07 -13.29
C LEU A 115 -17.11 -2.97 -12.64
N VAL A 116 -17.12 -2.68 -11.33
CA VAL A 116 -18.37 -2.47 -10.59
C VAL A 116 -19.12 -1.24 -11.11
N MET A 117 -18.44 -0.12 -11.34
CA MET A 117 -19.07 1.12 -11.82
C MET A 117 -19.63 0.99 -13.24
N SER A 118 -18.89 0.33 -14.14
CA SER A 118 -19.35 0.02 -15.51
C SER A 118 -20.54 -0.94 -15.48
N ALA A 119 -20.52 -1.93 -14.60
CA ALA A 119 -21.60 -2.89 -14.46
C ALA A 119 -22.89 -2.23 -13.91
N ILE A 120 -22.75 -1.27 -13.00
CA ILE A 120 -23.88 -0.54 -12.38
C ILE A 120 -24.43 0.58 -13.30
N ARG A 121 -23.77 0.88 -14.44
CA ARG A 121 -24.12 2.00 -15.35
C ARG A 121 -24.25 3.32 -14.60
N VAL A 122 -23.20 3.71 -13.88
CA VAL A 122 -23.21 4.95 -13.07
C VAL A 122 -23.47 6.21 -13.90
N ASP A 123 -23.28 6.17 -15.21
CA ASP A 123 -23.65 7.26 -16.13
C ASP A 123 -25.17 7.55 -16.15
N ASP A 124 -26.01 6.63 -15.65
CA ASP A 124 -27.46 6.79 -15.51
C ASP A 124 -27.89 7.34 -14.12
N LEU A 125 -26.95 7.56 -13.18
CA LEU A 125 -27.25 8.11 -11.85
C LEU A 125 -27.37 9.64 -11.88
N PRO A 126 -28.32 10.24 -11.13
CA PRO A 126 -28.49 11.69 -11.11
C PRO A 126 -27.21 12.40 -10.61
N PRO A 127 -26.79 13.50 -11.26
CA PRO A 127 -25.52 14.17 -10.98
C PRO A 127 -25.36 14.67 -9.54
N SER A 128 -26.45 14.76 -8.77
CA SER A 128 -26.46 15.10 -7.34
C SER A 128 -25.74 14.08 -6.44
N LEU A 129 -25.67 12.79 -6.84
CA LEU A 129 -24.94 11.76 -6.10
C LEU A 129 -23.43 11.75 -6.38
N LEU A 130 -23.01 12.35 -7.50
CA LEU A 130 -21.61 12.46 -7.94
C LEU A 130 -20.95 13.78 -7.52
N THR A 131 -21.63 14.57 -6.67
CA THR A 131 -21.15 15.89 -6.25
C THR A 131 -19.79 15.77 -5.57
N ARG A 132 -18.74 16.06 -6.34
CA ARG A 132 -17.36 16.10 -5.87
C ARG A 132 -17.29 17.20 -4.82
N ALA A 133 -17.07 16.82 -3.56
CA ALA A 133 -16.74 17.78 -2.52
C ALA A 133 -15.55 18.62 -3.02
N PRO A 134 -15.60 19.97 -2.91
CA PRO A 134 -14.46 20.79 -3.28
C PRO A 134 -13.24 20.31 -2.51
N GLN A 135 -12.25 19.78 -3.24
CA GLN A 135 -10.94 19.47 -2.69
C GLN A 135 -10.28 20.82 -2.42
N GLN A 136 -10.51 21.39 -1.24
CA GLN A 136 -9.55 22.34 -0.71
C GLN A 136 -8.23 21.57 -0.61
N ALA A 137 -7.26 21.98 -1.40
CA ALA A 137 -5.88 21.62 -1.15
C ALA A 137 -5.62 22.01 0.31
N VAL A 138 -5.46 21.02 1.18
CA VAL A 138 -4.97 21.28 2.53
C VAL A 138 -3.53 21.71 2.32
N GLU A 139 -3.32 23.01 2.18
CA GLU A 139 -2.00 23.60 2.33
C GLU A 139 -1.62 23.35 3.79
N CYS A 140 -0.87 22.27 4.04
CA CYS A 140 -0.11 22.13 5.26
C CYS A 140 0.97 23.20 5.23
N SER A 141 0.62 24.41 5.65
CA SER A 141 1.59 25.40 6.07
C SER A 141 2.26 24.85 7.31
N TYR A 142 3.47 24.29 7.13
CA TYR A 142 4.35 23.99 8.26
C TYR A 142 4.74 25.32 8.91
N SER A 143 3.91 25.79 9.85
CA SER A 143 4.30 26.82 10.81
C SER A 143 5.64 26.40 11.41
N ALA A 144 6.58 27.34 11.56
CA ALA A 144 7.85 27.09 12.22
C ALA A 144 7.55 26.36 13.54
N ALA A 145 7.98 25.10 13.63
CA ALA A 145 7.59 24.20 14.70
C ALA A 145 7.85 24.91 16.03
N THR A 146 6.80 25.17 16.81
CA THR A 146 6.95 25.51 18.22
C THR A 146 7.78 24.38 18.82
N GLN A 147 8.97 24.71 19.32
CA GLN A 147 9.92 23.73 19.84
C GLN A 147 9.18 22.90 20.90
N ALA A 148 8.78 21.67 20.54
CA ALA A 148 8.04 20.84 21.49
C ALA A 148 8.98 20.59 22.67
N THR A 149 8.54 20.96 23.86
CA THR A 149 9.23 20.62 25.10
C THR A 149 8.83 19.21 25.49
N LEU A 150 9.73 18.48 26.15
CA LEU A 150 9.39 17.19 26.73
C LEU A 150 8.23 17.40 27.72
N PRO A 151 7.18 16.57 27.68
CA PRO A 151 6.09 16.66 28.65
C PRO A 151 6.58 16.29 30.06
N PRO A 152 5.75 16.39 31.09
CA PRO A 152 6.10 15.85 32.40
C PRO A 152 6.44 14.36 32.31
N ARG A 153 7.49 13.91 33.03
CA ARG A 153 8.00 12.52 32.93
C ARG A 153 6.92 11.47 33.14
N GLN A 154 6.02 11.68 34.09
CA GLN A 154 4.89 10.78 34.35
C GLN A 154 3.97 10.62 33.13
N ALA A 155 3.68 11.71 32.41
CA ALA A 155 2.87 11.67 31.20
C ALA A 155 3.61 10.95 30.06
N ALA A 156 4.92 11.16 29.92
CA ALA A 156 5.73 10.43 28.95
C ALA A 156 5.83 8.94 29.24
N GLU A 157 5.94 8.53 30.51
CA GLU A 157 5.94 7.13 30.90
C GLU A 157 4.60 6.45 30.61
N HIS A 158 3.49 7.15 30.84
CA HIS A 158 2.18 6.65 30.42
C HIS A 158 2.08 6.49 28.89
N LEU A 159 2.50 7.50 28.12
CA LEU A 159 2.51 7.44 26.65
C LEU A 159 3.46 6.36 26.12
N PHE A 160 4.58 6.13 26.80
CA PHE A 160 5.50 5.04 26.49
C PHE A 160 4.81 3.68 26.60
N ASP A 161 4.06 3.43 27.67
CA ASP A 161 3.30 2.19 27.81
C ASP A 161 2.20 2.07 26.74
N VAL A 162 1.50 3.17 26.43
CA VAL A 162 0.50 3.22 25.36
C VAL A 162 1.10 2.88 23.99
N TYR A 163 2.31 3.35 23.70
CA TYR A 163 3.03 3.06 22.45
C TYR A 163 3.21 1.55 22.25
N PHE A 164 3.76 0.86 23.27
CA PHE A 164 4.01 -0.58 23.22
C PHE A 164 2.74 -1.43 23.27
N GLN A 165 1.62 -0.88 23.73
CA GLN A 165 0.33 -1.57 23.76
C GLN A 165 -0.47 -1.50 22.45
N ASN A 166 -0.52 -0.34 21.77
CA ASN A 166 -1.56 -0.08 20.77
C ASN A 166 -1.09 0.10 19.31
N ARG A 167 0.16 0.51 19.03
CA ARG A 167 0.58 0.86 17.64
C ARG A 167 1.88 0.25 17.15
N THR A 168 2.84 0.01 18.04
CA THR A 168 4.05 -0.75 17.74
C THR A 168 3.84 -2.24 17.40
N PRO A 169 2.72 -2.92 17.73
CA PRO A 169 2.62 -4.34 17.39
C PRO A 169 2.81 -4.63 15.90
N ASN A 170 2.43 -3.73 14.99
CA ASN A 170 2.59 -3.97 13.55
C ASN A 170 4.01 -3.68 13.02
N PHE A 171 4.80 -2.81 13.69
CA PHE A 171 6.11 -2.34 13.20
C PHE A 171 7.08 -2.09 14.38
N PRO A 172 7.71 -3.14 14.93
CA PRO A 172 8.62 -3.04 16.09
C PRO A 172 10.00 -2.51 15.68
N VAL A 173 10.12 -1.19 15.44
CA VAL A 173 11.41 -0.61 15.03
C VAL A 173 12.44 -0.63 16.16
N VAL A 174 12.00 -0.45 17.41
CA VAL A 174 12.87 -0.29 18.59
C VAL A 174 12.38 -1.22 19.71
N SER A 175 13.31 -1.89 20.39
CA SER A 175 13.01 -2.71 21.57
C SER A 175 12.56 -1.84 22.75
N ARG A 176 11.76 -2.40 23.67
CA ARG A 176 11.26 -1.67 24.85
C ARG A 176 12.41 -1.20 25.75
N SER A 177 13.43 -2.03 25.94
CA SER A 177 14.63 -1.68 26.71
C SER A 177 15.36 -0.48 26.09
N ARG A 178 15.60 -0.49 24.77
CA ARG A 178 16.28 0.60 24.05
C ARG A 178 15.45 1.87 24.03
N ALA A 179 14.14 1.74 23.85
CA ALA A 179 13.21 2.87 23.91
C ALA A 179 13.21 3.51 25.31
N LYS A 180 13.25 2.71 26.39
CA LYS A 180 13.31 3.23 27.76
C LYS A 180 14.64 3.96 28.03
N LYS A 181 15.77 3.38 27.59
CA LYS A 181 17.09 4.04 27.63
C LYS A 181 17.09 5.39 26.89
N ALA A 182 16.46 5.44 25.71
CA ALA A 182 16.34 6.68 24.94
C ALA A 182 15.47 7.72 25.66
N LEU A 183 14.35 7.30 26.26
CA LEU A 183 13.49 8.16 27.06
C LEU A 183 14.25 8.75 28.24
N ASP A 184 14.88 7.91 29.06
CA ASP A 184 15.61 8.36 30.24
C ASP A 184 16.76 9.30 29.84
N GLY A 185 17.52 8.95 28.80
CA GLY A 185 18.59 9.80 28.27
C GLY A 185 18.12 11.13 27.69
N ALA A 186 16.90 11.22 27.15
CA ALA A 186 16.33 12.47 26.67
C ALA A 186 15.98 13.42 27.83
N TYR A 187 15.44 12.90 28.93
CA TYR A 187 15.16 13.69 30.14
C TYR A 187 16.43 14.11 30.88
N ASP A 188 17.42 13.23 30.97
CA ASP A 188 18.70 13.56 31.58
C ASP A 188 19.42 14.67 30.80
N GLY A 189 19.39 14.60 29.46
CA GLY A 189 19.93 15.63 28.59
C GLY A 189 19.20 16.97 28.66
N ALA A 190 17.88 16.96 28.87
CA ALA A 190 17.09 18.18 29.08
C ALA A 190 17.40 18.85 30.43
N ASN A 191 17.64 18.05 31.47
CA ASN A 191 17.95 18.54 32.81
C ASN A 191 19.41 19.01 32.93
N ASN A 192 20.35 18.40 32.19
CA ASN A 192 21.78 18.72 32.23
C ASN A 192 22.36 19.01 30.83
N PRO A 193 22.18 20.24 30.29
CA PRO A 193 22.59 20.60 28.92
C PRO A 193 24.11 20.61 28.68
N ARG A 194 24.92 20.59 29.74
CA ARG A 194 26.38 20.74 29.71
C ARG A 194 27.14 19.40 29.58
N SER A 195 26.45 18.28 29.77
CA SER A 195 26.98 16.92 29.62
C SER A 195 26.55 16.33 28.28
N SER A 196 27.01 16.94 27.18
CA SER A 196 26.62 16.56 25.82
C SER A 196 27.35 15.30 25.35
N SER A 197 26.78 14.12 25.63
CA SER A 197 27.08 12.90 24.87
C SER A 197 26.49 13.01 23.45
N GLY A 198 27.23 12.55 22.43
CA GLY A 198 26.76 12.53 21.03
C GLY A 198 25.46 11.74 20.78
N SER A 199 24.96 11.00 21.78
CA SER A 199 23.71 10.24 21.73
C SER A 199 22.43 11.05 22.00
N LEU A 200 22.53 12.29 22.53
CA LEU A 200 21.39 13.12 22.92
C LEU A 200 20.37 13.35 21.78
N PRO A 201 20.79 13.70 20.53
CA PRO A 201 19.86 13.92 19.43
C PRO A 201 19.09 12.64 19.09
N MET A 202 19.75 11.48 19.06
CA MET A 202 19.10 10.20 18.77
C MET A 202 18.09 9.82 19.85
N ASN A 203 18.43 10.03 21.12
CA ASN A 203 17.54 9.78 22.25
C ASN A 203 16.29 10.68 22.20
N ALA A 204 16.47 11.96 21.89
CA ALA A 204 15.37 12.90 21.71
C ALA A 204 14.48 12.51 20.50
N PHE A 205 15.08 12.14 19.38
CA PHE A 205 14.36 11.68 18.19
C PHE A 205 13.48 10.47 18.50
N VAL A 206 14.06 9.41 19.07
CA VAL A 206 13.33 8.18 19.42
C VAL A 206 12.21 8.49 20.40
N THR A 207 12.48 9.32 21.42
CA THR A 207 11.48 9.74 22.41
C THR A 207 10.31 10.46 21.76
N TYR A 208 10.56 11.51 20.96
CA TYR A 208 9.50 12.26 20.32
C TYR A 208 8.70 11.41 19.31
N MET A 209 9.34 10.48 18.59
CA MET A 209 8.62 9.54 17.71
C MET A 209 7.69 8.63 18.49
N ILE A 210 8.14 8.07 19.62
CA ILE A 210 7.33 7.24 20.51
C ILE A 210 6.11 8.04 21.01
N LEU A 211 6.34 9.26 21.50
CA LEU A 211 5.28 10.13 22.00
C LEU A 211 4.28 10.51 20.90
N ALA A 212 4.76 10.88 19.71
CA ALA A 212 3.91 11.21 18.57
C ALA A 212 2.99 10.05 18.17
N ILE A 213 3.55 8.84 18.09
CA ILE A 213 2.80 7.64 17.74
C ILE A 213 1.81 7.27 18.86
N ALA A 214 2.23 7.35 20.13
CA ALA A 214 1.38 7.09 21.28
C ALA A 214 0.17 8.04 21.30
N LEU A 215 0.41 9.35 21.15
CA LEU A 215 -0.60 10.40 21.14
C LEU A 215 -1.60 10.25 19.99
N CYS A 216 -1.20 9.64 18.87
CA CYS A 216 -2.18 9.31 17.83
C CYS A 216 -3.25 8.32 18.32
N SER A 217 -2.95 7.49 19.33
CA SER A 217 -3.88 6.53 19.96
C SER A 217 -4.69 7.14 21.10
N VAL A 218 -4.26 8.30 21.61
CA VAL A 218 -4.95 9.01 22.69
C VAL A 218 -5.94 9.97 22.04
N ARG A 219 -7.23 9.70 22.22
CA ARG A 219 -8.28 10.56 21.65
C ARG A 219 -8.37 11.86 22.45
N HIS A 220 -8.36 12.99 21.74
CA HIS A 220 -8.62 14.29 22.34
C HIS A 220 -10.13 14.40 22.68
N SER A 221 -10.48 15.17 23.72
CA SER A 221 -11.85 15.38 24.18
C SER A 221 -12.81 15.95 23.12
N SER A 222 -12.27 16.49 22.02
CA SER A 222 -12.99 16.99 20.85
C SER A 222 -13.25 15.93 19.76
N GLY A 223 -12.84 14.67 19.95
CA GLY A 223 -13.11 13.57 19.02
C GLY A 223 -12.12 13.42 17.85
N GLY A 224 -11.00 14.16 17.88
CA GLY A 224 -9.94 14.12 16.86
C GLY A 224 -8.58 13.63 17.38
N ARG A 225 -7.58 13.62 16.48
CA ARG A 225 -6.17 13.40 16.86
C ARG A 225 -5.69 14.58 17.71
N SER A 226 -4.88 14.28 18.73
CA SER A 226 -4.26 15.30 19.56
C SER A 226 -3.28 16.15 18.71
N PRO A 227 -3.41 17.49 18.68
CA PRO A 227 -2.46 18.36 17.97
C PRO A 227 -1.03 18.23 18.51
N GLU A 228 -0.88 17.79 19.76
CA GLU A 228 0.41 17.47 20.38
C GLU A 228 1.13 16.31 19.68
N SER A 229 0.40 15.38 19.04
CA SER A 229 1.00 14.31 18.24
C SER A 229 1.79 14.85 17.04
N GLU A 230 1.24 15.87 16.36
CA GLU A 230 1.89 16.54 15.24
C GLU A 230 3.09 17.35 15.72
N ASN A 231 2.96 18.06 16.84
CA ASN A 231 4.09 18.79 17.44
C ASN A 231 5.25 17.85 17.83
N CYS A 232 4.96 16.69 18.42
CA CYS A 232 5.99 15.68 18.73
C CYS A 232 6.63 15.13 17.46
N PHE A 233 5.84 14.85 16.42
CA PHE A 233 6.37 14.39 15.14
C PHE A 233 7.28 15.43 14.50
N LEU A 234 6.86 16.70 14.47
CA LEU A 234 7.66 17.80 13.94
C LEU A 234 8.93 18.02 14.77
N ALA A 235 8.88 17.85 16.09
CA ALA A 235 10.06 17.91 16.94
C ALA A 235 11.05 16.78 16.61
N ALA A 236 10.58 15.54 16.45
CA ALA A 236 11.42 14.44 15.99
C ALA A 236 12.04 14.73 14.61
N VAL A 237 11.23 15.17 13.66
CA VAL A 237 11.69 15.54 12.31
C VAL A 237 12.72 16.66 12.38
N SER A 238 12.55 17.68 13.22
CA SER A 238 13.52 18.77 13.37
C SER A 238 14.91 18.31 13.84
N VAL A 239 14.95 17.23 14.63
CA VAL A 239 16.21 16.61 15.07
C VAL A 239 16.91 15.92 13.90
N VAL A 240 16.15 15.26 13.03
CA VAL A 240 16.67 14.60 11.82
C VAL A 240 16.94 15.59 10.70
N GLU A 241 16.16 16.64 10.53
CA GLU A 241 16.38 17.69 9.53
C GLU A 241 17.76 18.31 9.71
N LYS A 242 18.23 18.54 10.95
CA LYS A 242 19.61 19.01 11.20
C LYS A 242 20.70 18.05 10.71
N VAL A 243 20.39 16.76 10.53
CA VAL A 243 21.32 15.70 10.10
C VAL A 243 21.12 15.30 8.62
N LEU A 244 19.91 15.47 8.08
CA LEU A 244 19.45 14.92 6.80
C LEU A 244 19.04 16.00 5.77
N TYR A 245 19.12 17.29 6.14
CA TYR A 245 18.74 18.45 5.31
C TYR A 245 19.30 18.41 3.87
N ILE A 246 20.47 17.80 3.68
CA ILE A 246 21.19 17.76 2.40
C ILE A 246 20.74 16.56 1.52
N ALA A 247 20.15 15.51 2.08
CA ALA A 247 19.96 14.26 1.34
C ALA A 247 18.56 14.05 0.72
N LEU A 248 17.47 14.58 1.31
CA LEU A 248 16.12 14.03 1.03
C LEU A 248 14.96 15.03 1.00
N ARG A 249 15.13 16.26 0.52
CA ARG A 249 13.96 17.13 0.23
C ARG A 249 13.31 16.80 -1.12
N PRO A 250 12.09 16.24 -1.08
CA PRO A 250 10.99 16.85 -1.82
C PRO A 250 9.91 17.34 -0.84
N PRO A 251 9.39 18.56 -1.02
CA PRO A 251 8.43 19.21 -0.10
C PRO A 251 7.01 18.58 -0.09
N LYS A 252 6.82 17.41 -0.72
CA LYS A 252 5.53 16.71 -0.95
C LYS A 252 5.70 15.17 -0.93
N GLY A 253 6.55 14.63 -0.06
CA GLY A 253 7.00 13.23 -0.13
C GLY A 253 5.87 12.20 -0.05
N SER A 254 5.77 11.32 -1.06
CA SER A 254 4.89 10.14 -1.01
C SER A 254 5.39 9.17 0.07
N LEU A 255 4.52 8.69 0.97
CA LEU A 255 4.86 7.68 1.98
C LEU A 255 5.58 6.46 1.37
N TRP A 256 5.19 6.08 0.16
CA TRP A 256 5.84 5.00 -0.58
C TRP A 256 7.29 5.33 -0.97
N LEU A 257 7.58 6.57 -1.37
CA LEU A 257 8.95 6.98 -1.68
C LEU A 257 9.82 7.01 -0.42
N LEU A 258 9.30 7.54 0.69
CA LEU A 258 10.02 7.57 1.97
C LEU A 258 10.31 6.15 2.48
N SER A 259 9.30 5.27 2.43
CA SER A 259 9.46 3.85 2.75
C SER A 259 10.49 3.18 1.85
N GLY A 260 10.42 3.41 0.54
CA GLY A 260 11.36 2.85 -0.43
C GLY A 260 12.80 3.32 -0.21
N THR A 261 13.00 4.58 0.19
CA THR A 261 14.32 5.09 0.57
C THR A 261 14.83 4.40 1.83
N ALA A 262 14.01 4.28 2.87
CA ALA A 262 14.39 3.58 4.10
C ALA A 262 14.76 2.11 3.84
N LEU A 263 13.98 1.42 3.00
CA LEU A 263 14.28 0.05 2.58
C LEU A 263 15.61 -0.04 1.83
N ARG A 264 15.86 0.85 0.85
CA ARG A 264 17.14 0.87 0.11
C ARG A 264 18.35 1.16 1.00
N LEU A 265 18.20 2.04 1.99
CA LEU A 265 19.26 2.28 2.99
C LEU A 265 19.52 1.04 3.84
N ALA A 266 18.47 0.32 4.27
CA ALA A 266 18.65 -0.94 4.99
C ALA A 266 19.36 -1.99 4.12
N VAL A 267 19.08 -2.02 2.81
CA VAL A 267 19.77 -2.89 1.85
C VAL A 267 21.24 -2.51 1.70
N ASP A 268 21.52 -1.22 1.53
CA ASP A 268 22.89 -0.67 1.42
C ASP A 268 23.75 -1.00 2.65
N LEU A 269 23.15 -0.93 3.84
CA LEU A 269 23.77 -1.37 5.09
C LEU A 269 23.86 -2.90 5.25
N GLY A 270 23.42 -3.67 4.25
CA GLY A 270 23.44 -5.13 4.23
C GLY A 270 22.43 -5.79 5.17
N MET A 271 21.44 -5.06 5.71
CA MET A 271 20.51 -5.60 6.72
C MET A 271 19.63 -6.75 6.21
N HIS A 272 19.45 -6.84 4.90
CA HIS A 272 18.71 -7.87 4.18
C HIS A 272 19.43 -9.23 4.06
N TRP A 273 20.71 -9.30 4.46
CA TRP A 273 21.52 -10.50 4.31
C TRP A 273 22.39 -10.78 5.54
N GLU A 274 22.14 -11.93 6.17
CA GLU A 274 22.88 -12.44 7.32
C GLU A 274 23.77 -13.60 6.90
N THR A 275 25.07 -13.49 7.17
CA THR A 275 26.03 -14.61 7.06
C THR A 275 26.25 -15.26 8.41
N GLU A 276 26.71 -16.51 8.44
CA GLU A 276 27.08 -17.18 9.70
C GLU A 276 28.16 -16.39 10.46
N GLU A 277 29.13 -15.83 9.75
CA GLU A 277 30.14 -14.94 10.32
C GLU A 277 29.52 -13.69 10.99
N SER A 278 28.52 -13.07 10.35
CA SER A 278 27.83 -11.91 10.93
C SER A 278 27.03 -12.27 12.18
N LYS A 279 26.45 -13.47 12.23
CA LYS A 279 25.71 -13.97 13.40
C LYS A 279 26.63 -14.26 14.57
N LEU A 280 27.84 -14.75 14.32
CA LEU A 280 28.84 -15.06 15.35
C LEU A 280 29.56 -13.83 15.89
N ARG A 281 29.77 -12.81 15.06
CA ARG A 281 30.50 -11.58 15.45
C ARG A 281 29.64 -10.54 16.15
N MET A 282 28.35 -10.52 15.88
CA MET A 282 27.42 -9.53 16.43
C MET A 282 26.86 -10.02 17.76
N ASP A 283 26.72 -9.12 18.74
CA ASP A 283 26.02 -9.50 19.96
C ASP A 283 24.55 -9.86 19.64
N PRO A 284 23.96 -10.84 20.35
CA PRO A 284 22.61 -11.32 20.03
C PRO A 284 21.52 -10.24 20.10
N GLU A 285 21.66 -9.24 20.98
CA GLU A 285 20.67 -8.17 21.14
C GLU A 285 20.70 -7.23 19.93
N THR A 286 21.88 -6.78 19.50
CA THR A 286 22.07 -5.96 18.30
C THR A 286 21.67 -6.70 17.03
N LEU A 287 21.97 -8.00 16.92
CA LEU A 287 21.50 -8.81 15.79
C LEU A 287 19.97 -8.84 15.74
N ASN A 288 19.32 -9.01 16.89
CA ASN A 288 17.87 -9.02 16.98
C ASN A 288 17.27 -7.64 16.65
N ASP A 289 17.89 -6.55 17.10
CA ASP A 289 17.50 -5.18 16.74
C ASP A 289 17.65 -4.91 15.24
N ARG A 290 18.72 -5.43 14.61
CA ARG A 290 18.90 -5.38 13.15
C ARG A 290 17.78 -6.11 12.41
N ARG A 291 17.40 -7.31 12.86
CA ARG A 291 16.27 -8.09 12.30
C ARG A 291 14.95 -7.33 12.42
N ARG A 292 14.69 -6.75 13.59
CA ARG A 292 13.50 -5.93 13.86
C ARG A 292 13.41 -4.72 12.93
N LEU A 293 14.51 -4.00 12.77
CA LEU A 293 14.59 -2.84 11.88
C LEU A 293 14.37 -3.23 10.42
N TRP A 294 15.03 -4.30 9.96
CA TRP A 294 14.84 -4.87 8.63
C TRP A 294 13.37 -5.22 8.37
N TYR A 295 12.76 -6.04 9.23
CA TYR A 295 11.40 -6.49 9.02
C TYR A 295 10.36 -5.38 9.20
N SER A 296 10.65 -4.35 10.00
CA SER A 296 9.80 -3.16 10.06
C SER A 296 9.78 -2.41 8.73
N ALA A 297 10.95 -2.21 8.11
CA ALA A 297 11.04 -1.60 6.78
C ALA A 297 10.37 -2.46 5.71
N TYR A 298 10.60 -3.78 5.73
CA TYR A 298 9.98 -4.74 4.83
C TYR A 298 8.45 -4.74 4.94
N LEU A 299 7.89 -4.84 6.16
CA LEU A 299 6.45 -4.86 6.38
C LEU A 299 5.80 -3.55 5.96
N PHE A 300 6.49 -2.41 6.14
CA PHE A 300 5.97 -1.11 5.76
C PHE A 300 5.93 -0.94 4.23
N ASP A 301 7.00 -1.33 3.52
CA ASP A 301 7.00 -1.39 2.05
C ASP A 301 5.91 -2.34 1.55
N TRP A 302 5.83 -3.53 2.15
CA TRP A 302 4.83 -4.54 1.84
C TRP A 302 3.40 -3.97 1.93
N LEU A 303 3.07 -3.34 3.06
CA LEU A 303 1.75 -2.75 3.29
C LEU A 303 1.39 -1.72 2.20
N LEU A 304 2.30 -0.81 1.89
CA LEU A 304 2.08 0.22 0.88
C LEU A 304 1.96 -0.39 -0.53
N CYS A 305 2.78 -1.37 -0.83
CA CYS A 305 2.82 -2.04 -2.14
C CYS A 305 1.60 -2.93 -2.38
N ILE A 306 1.02 -3.56 -1.35
CA ILE A 306 -0.28 -4.24 -1.46
C ILE A 306 -1.39 -3.20 -1.67
N THR A 307 -1.46 -2.20 -0.79
CA THR A 307 -2.55 -1.20 -0.79
C THR A 307 -2.59 -0.37 -2.09
N LEU A 308 -1.44 0.05 -2.60
CA LEU A 308 -1.33 0.88 -3.82
C LEU A 308 -1.18 0.05 -5.09
N GLY A 309 -1.10 -1.28 -4.96
CA GLY A 309 -0.78 -2.20 -6.05
C GLY A 309 0.59 -1.99 -6.69
N ARG A 310 1.54 -1.32 -6.01
CA ARG A 310 2.87 -1.01 -6.53
C ARG A 310 3.83 -2.20 -6.43
N PRO A 311 4.85 -2.35 -7.28
CA PRO A 311 5.87 -3.38 -7.10
C PRO A 311 6.55 -3.26 -5.74
N PHE A 312 6.87 -4.40 -5.12
CA PHE A 312 7.66 -4.43 -3.88
C PHE A 312 9.08 -3.93 -4.14
N GLY A 313 9.70 -3.28 -3.14
CA GLY A 313 11.04 -2.75 -3.27
C GLY A 313 12.14 -3.82 -3.34
N MET A 314 11.87 -5.03 -2.83
CA MET A 314 12.77 -6.18 -2.88
C MET A 314 11.96 -7.47 -3.03
N ALA A 315 12.48 -8.42 -3.82
CA ALA A 315 11.90 -9.75 -3.95
C ALA A 315 12.35 -10.65 -2.79
N ASP A 316 11.48 -11.54 -2.33
CA ASP A 316 11.74 -12.38 -1.15
C ASP A 316 12.96 -13.31 -1.32
N GLN A 317 13.32 -13.70 -2.55
CA GLN A 317 14.50 -14.50 -2.85
C GLN A 317 15.83 -13.78 -2.55
N GLY A 318 15.80 -12.44 -2.53
CA GLY A 318 16.97 -11.63 -2.20
C GLY A 318 17.17 -11.43 -0.68
N ILE A 319 16.33 -12.04 0.16
CA ILE A 319 16.33 -11.81 1.61
C ILE A 319 16.83 -13.05 2.33
N ASN A 320 17.92 -12.90 3.09
CA ASN A 320 18.46 -13.94 3.95
C ASN A 320 18.61 -13.40 5.38
N VAL A 321 17.47 -13.22 6.07
CA VAL A 321 17.42 -12.68 7.44
C VAL A 321 16.58 -13.63 8.30
N GLY A 322 17.09 -13.99 9.48
CA GLY A 322 16.32 -14.77 10.45
C GLY A 322 15.20 -13.94 11.06
N LEU A 323 14.11 -14.58 11.47
CA LEU A 323 13.05 -13.89 12.20
C LEU A 323 13.60 -13.30 13.53
N PRO A 324 13.07 -12.15 13.99
CA PRO A 324 13.35 -11.65 15.32
C PRO A 324 13.07 -12.70 16.39
N VAL A 325 13.97 -12.81 17.36
CA VAL A 325 13.84 -13.74 18.48
C VAL A 325 12.92 -13.12 19.54
N PRO A 326 11.79 -13.75 19.86
CA PRO A 326 10.93 -13.32 20.96
C PRO A 326 11.65 -13.46 22.31
N PRO A 327 11.52 -12.49 23.24
CA PRO A 327 12.03 -12.66 24.60
C PRO A 327 11.28 -13.79 25.33
N GLU A 328 11.98 -14.57 26.16
CA GLU A 328 11.39 -15.73 26.84
C GLU A 328 10.52 -15.37 28.06
N MET A 329 10.87 -14.30 28.79
CA MET A 329 10.24 -13.93 30.07
C MET A 329 9.81 -12.46 30.13
N GLU A 330 9.23 -11.94 29.05
CA GLU A 330 8.77 -10.55 29.00
C GLU A 330 7.32 -10.43 28.53
N ALA A 331 6.64 -9.37 28.99
CA ALA A 331 5.29 -9.01 28.57
C ALA A 331 5.16 -8.84 27.04
N ASP A 332 6.28 -8.57 26.35
CA ASP A 332 6.33 -8.32 24.92
C ASP A 332 6.56 -9.61 24.09
N SER A 333 6.72 -10.79 24.73
CA SER A 333 6.98 -12.07 24.05
C SER A 333 5.88 -12.45 23.06
N HIS A 334 4.62 -12.34 23.49
CA HIS A 334 3.45 -12.59 22.64
C HIS A 334 3.47 -11.69 21.42
N ALA A 335 3.70 -10.38 21.62
CA ALA A 335 3.75 -9.40 20.53
C ALA A 335 4.85 -9.72 19.51
N ALA A 336 6.04 -10.15 19.96
CA ALA A 336 7.11 -10.58 19.07
C ALA A 336 6.76 -11.84 18.26
N ARG A 337 6.09 -12.83 18.87
CA ARG A 337 5.60 -14.02 18.13
C ARG A 337 4.50 -13.64 17.13
N SER A 338 3.61 -12.72 17.49
CA SER A 338 2.56 -12.21 16.60
C SER A 338 3.15 -11.43 15.41
N GLN A 339 4.20 -10.64 15.64
CA GLN A 339 4.96 -9.97 14.57
C GLN A 339 5.60 -10.97 13.61
N ASN A 340 6.23 -12.02 14.14
CA ASN A 340 6.77 -13.10 13.31
C ASN A 340 5.68 -13.76 12.45
N SER A 341 4.46 -13.87 12.97
CA SER A 341 3.31 -14.36 12.20
C SER A 341 2.92 -13.40 11.09
N LEU A 342 2.91 -12.08 11.33
CA LEU A 342 2.67 -11.08 10.27
C LEU A 342 3.76 -11.10 9.19
N ILE A 343 5.03 -11.30 9.54
CA ILE A 343 6.14 -11.43 8.58
C ILE A 343 5.91 -12.64 7.66
N ARG A 344 5.51 -13.79 8.23
CA ARG A 344 5.19 -14.99 7.45
C ARG A 344 4.03 -14.75 6.50
N LEU A 345 2.98 -14.09 6.96
CA LEU A 345 1.85 -13.73 6.10
C LEU A 345 2.26 -12.80 4.96
N ALA A 346 3.06 -11.77 5.25
CA ALA A 346 3.51 -10.82 4.25
C ALA A 346 4.25 -11.51 3.09
N LYS A 347 5.07 -12.53 3.38
CA LYS A 347 5.70 -13.39 2.36
C LYS A 347 4.67 -14.17 1.53
N LEU A 348 3.66 -14.76 2.17
CA LEU A 348 2.57 -15.44 1.44
C LEU A 348 1.80 -14.46 0.54
N GLN A 349 1.47 -13.27 1.04
CA GLN A 349 0.76 -12.23 0.28
C GLN A 349 1.62 -11.64 -0.85
N SER A 350 2.94 -11.56 -0.66
CA SER A 350 3.90 -11.20 -1.71
C SER A 350 3.87 -12.21 -2.86
N GLU A 351 3.89 -13.50 -2.54
CA GLU A 351 3.76 -14.60 -3.51
C GLU A 351 2.41 -14.57 -4.24
N ILE A 352 1.30 -14.44 -3.50
CA ILE A 352 -0.05 -14.30 -4.07
C ILE A 352 -0.09 -13.13 -5.05
N LYS A 353 0.42 -11.97 -4.64
CA LYS A 353 0.46 -10.81 -5.52
C LYS A 353 1.34 -11.03 -6.75
N HIS A 354 2.47 -11.70 -6.58
CA HIS A 354 3.36 -12.05 -7.69
C HIS A 354 2.63 -12.92 -8.72
N VAL A 355 2.05 -14.04 -8.28
CA VAL A 355 1.36 -15.00 -9.16
C VAL A 355 0.15 -14.35 -9.83
N LEU A 356 -0.74 -13.73 -9.05
CA LEU A 356 -2.03 -13.26 -9.56
C LEU A 356 -1.94 -11.95 -10.36
N TYR A 357 -1.00 -11.07 -10.03
CA TYR A 357 -1.00 -9.70 -10.54
C TYR A 357 0.29 -9.28 -11.27
N SER A 358 1.37 -10.07 -11.17
CA SER A 358 2.66 -9.73 -11.80
C SER A 358 3.02 -10.63 -12.99
N GLN A 359 2.46 -11.84 -13.07
CA GLN A 359 2.75 -12.79 -14.17
C GLN A 359 2.09 -12.45 -15.51
N PHE A 360 1.29 -11.39 -15.57
CA PHE A 360 0.61 -10.97 -16.78
C PHE A 360 1.55 -10.41 -17.87
N MET A 361 2.79 -10.03 -17.50
CA MET A 361 3.77 -9.39 -18.40
C MET A 361 4.68 -10.38 -19.17
N GLY A 362 4.27 -11.65 -19.29
CA GLY A 362 5.06 -12.70 -19.94
C GLY A 362 6.14 -13.27 -19.01
N SER A 363 6.38 -14.58 -19.12
CA SER A 363 7.44 -15.26 -18.39
C SER A 363 8.79 -14.66 -18.79
N SER A 364 9.60 -14.27 -17.80
CA SER A 364 11.04 -14.17 -18.00
C SER A 364 11.55 -15.48 -18.61
N LEU A 365 12.51 -15.42 -19.54
CA LEU A 365 13.11 -16.59 -20.19
C LEU A 365 13.63 -17.65 -19.20
N ALA A 366 13.85 -17.25 -17.94
CA ALA A 366 14.41 -18.07 -16.86
C ALA A 366 13.38 -18.58 -15.82
N TYR A 367 12.08 -18.27 -15.95
CA TYR A 367 11.06 -18.73 -14.98
C TYR A 367 9.86 -19.37 -15.70
N PRO A 368 9.56 -20.66 -15.45
CA PRO A 368 8.37 -21.29 -16.02
C PRO A 368 7.11 -20.61 -15.49
N ARG A 369 6.04 -20.61 -16.29
CA ARG A 369 4.73 -20.16 -15.81
C ARG A 369 4.29 -21.06 -14.66
N VAL A 370 3.78 -20.44 -13.59
CA VAL A 370 3.24 -21.19 -12.45
C VAL A 370 1.97 -21.92 -12.90
N ASN A 371 1.86 -23.19 -12.54
CA ASN A 371 0.60 -23.92 -12.70
C ASN A 371 -0.40 -23.38 -11.67
N TYR A 372 -1.35 -22.58 -12.14
CA TYR A 372 -2.30 -21.87 -11.29
C TYR A 372 -3.12 -22.80 -10.39
N ALA A 373 -3.63 -23.91 -10.93
CA ALA A 373 -4.50 -24.82 -10.18
C ALA A 373 -3.75 -25.48 -9.00
N LEU A 374 -2.57 -26.05 -9.28
CA LEU A 374 -1.73 -26.66 -8.24
C LEU A 374 -1.26 -25.64 -7.21
N TRP A 375 -0.88 -24.44 -7.67
CA TRP A 375 -0.47 -23.37 -6.78
C TRP A 375 -1.61 -22.90 -5.88
N LEU A 376 -2.83 -22.78 -6.41
CA LEU A 376 -4.01 -22.34 -5.66
C LEU A 376 -4.36 -23.31 -4.52
N GLU A 377 -4.26 -24.62 -4.77
CA GLU A 377 -4.47 -25.65 -3.73
C GLU A 377 -3.40 -25.54 -2.63
N ASP A 378 -2.13 -25.42 -3.01
CA ASP A 378 -1.01 -25.30 -2.07
C ASP A 378 -1.08 -24.02 -1.21
N ILE A 379 -1.34 -22.86 -1.82
CA ILE A 379 -1.38 -21.58 -1.08
C ILE A 379 -2.57 -21.53 -0.10
N LYS A 380 -3.71 -22.16 -0.42
CA LYS A 380 -4.85 -22.30 0.50
C LYS A 380 -4.43 -23.07 1.76
N VAL A 381 -3.72 -24.19 1.60
CA VAL A 381 -3.21 -25.00 2.72
C VAL A 381 -2.20 -24.20 3.55
N ARG A 382 -1.25 -23.49 2.92
CA ARG A 382 -0.26 -22.68 3.64
C ARG A 382 -0.87 -21.50 4.39
N LEU A 383 -1.90 -20.86 3.85
CA LEU A 383 -2.65 -19.81 4.54
C LEU A 383 -3.42 -20.36 5.76
N GLN A 384 -4.00 -21.56 5.65
CA GLN A 384 -4.64 -22.22 6.77
C GLN A 384 -3.63 -22.61 7.85
N ALA A 385 -2.51 -23.23 7.47
CA ALA A 385 -1.42 -23.55 8.39
C ALA A 385 -0.85 -22.31 9.08
N TRP A 386 -0.76 -21.18 8.35
CA TRP A 386 -0.41 -19.90 8.94
C TRP A 386 -1.44 -19.47 10.00
N ARG A 387 -2.73 -19.55 9.68
CA ARG A 387 -3.83 -19.20 10.60
C ARG A 387 -3.79 -20.03 11.88
N ASP A 388 -3.50 -21.32 11.76
CA ASP A 388 -3.40 -22.25 12.89
C ASP A 388 -2.12 -22.01 13.73
N SER A 389 -1.11 -21.38 13.15
CA SER A 389 0.16 -21.03 13.83
C SER A 389 0.14 -19.70 14.58
N ILE A 390 -0.96 -18.94 14.52
CA ILE A 390 -1.08 -17.63 15.18
C ILE A 390 -1.02 -17.82 16.69
N PRO A 391 -0.19 -17.04 17.42
CA PRO A 391 -0.16 -17.08 18.88
C PRO A 391 -1.55 -16.87 19.49
N PRO A 392 -1.98 -17.68 20.47
CA PRO A 392 -3.32 -17.59 21.04
C PRO A 392 -3.64 -16.17 21.52
N PRO A 393 -4.74 -15.53 21.09
CA PRO A 393 -5.07 -14.18 21.53
C PRO A 393 -5.28 -14.05 23.04
N SER A 394 -5.66 -15.14 23.72
CA SER A 394 -5.81 -15.20 25.18
C SER A 394 -4.51 -15.01 25.95
N GLU A 395 -3.36 -15.27 25.33
CA GLU A 395 -2.03 -15.03 25.93
C GLU A 395 -1.54 -13.58 25.77
N ALA A 396 -2.24 -12.78 24.96
CA ALA A 396 -1.87 -11.39 24.74
C ALA A 396 -2.26 -10.51 25.93
N HIS A 397 -1.55 -9.40 26.11
CA HIS A 397 -1.98 -8.34 27.02
C HIS A 397 -3.40 -7.85 26.63
N SER A 398 -4.27 -7.58 27.61
CA SER A 398 -5.69 -7.27 27.38
C SER A 398 -5.90 -6.05 26.47
N SER A 399 -5.03 -5.04 26.56
CA SER A 399 -5.05 -3.86 25.68
C SER A 399 -4.40 -4.07 24.32
N SER A 400 -3.59 -5.12 24.13
CA SER A 400 -2.92 -5.40 22.86
C SER A 400 -3.93 -5.71 21.76
N ILE A 401 -3.69 -5.15 20.57
CA ILE A 401 -4.50 -5.48 19.39
C ILE A 401 -4.41 -6.97 19.02
N PHE A 402 -3.29 -7.63 19.33
CA PHE A 402 -3.08 -9.06 19.09
C PHE A 402 -3.90 -9.97 20.01
N GLY A 403 -4.48 -9.42 21.09
CA GLY A 403 -5.46 -10.11 21.92
C GLY A 403 -6.87 -10.14 21.33
N SER A 404 -7.11 -9.47 20.20
CA SER A 404 -8.41 -9.48 19.53
C SER A 404 -8.46 -10.57 18.46
N GLN A 405 -9.39 -11.52 18.62
CA GLN A 405 -9.68 -12.50 17.57
C GLN A 405 -10.15 -11.82 16.27
N ALA A 406 -10.95 -10.75 16.39
CA ALA A 406 -11.43 -9.98 15.25
C ALA A 406 -10.28 -9.37 14.44
N TYR A 407 -9.15 -9.02 15.08
CA TYR A 407 -7.96 -8.55 14.35
C TYR A 407 -7.38 -9.65 13.46
N TRP A 408 -7.13 -10.84 14.01
CA TRP A 408 -6.57 -11.95 13.23
C TRP A 408 -7.51 -12.45 12.14
N ASP A 409 -8.81 -12.45 12.42
CA ASP A 409 -9.84 -12.77 11.43
C ASP A 409 -9.88 -11.76 10.30
N ALA A 410 -9.77 -10.46 10.59
CA ALA A 410 -9.66 -9.42 9.57
C ALA A 410 -8.41 -9.61 8.71
N ILE A 411 -7.25 -9.88 9.31
CA ILE A 411 -6.00 -10.09 8.57
C ILE A 411 -6.09 -11.33 7.67
N TYR A 412 -6.67 -12.43 8.15
CA TYR A 412 -6.88 -13.62 7.34
C TYR A 412 -7.84 -13.38 6.18
N SER A 413 -9.00 -12.76 6.45
CA SER A 413 -9.98 -12.44 5.41
C SER A 413 -9.41 -11.49 4.35
N GLU A 414 -8.57 -10.52 4.74
CA GLU A 414 -7.86 -9.64 3.80
C GLU A 414 -6.95 -10.43 2.86
N ALA A 415 -6.17 -11.40 3.38
CA ALA A 415 -5.32 -12.25 2.56
C ALA A 415 -6.14 -13.04 1.52
N LEU A 416 -7.35 -13.48 1.89
CA LEU A 416 -8.26 -14.16 0.97
C LEU A 416 -8.84 -13.22 -0.10
N LEU A 417 -9.01 -11.92 0.20
CA LEU A 417 -9.46 -10.95 -0.81
C LEU A 417 -8.44 -10.68 -1.91
N LEU A 418 -7.19 -11.13 -1.76
CA LEU A 418 -6.24 -11.10 -2.87
C LEU A 418 -6.64 -12.07 -4.01
N TYR A 419 -7.46 -13.10 -3.72
CA TYR A 419 -8.01 -14.07 -4.70
C TYR A 419 -9.27 -13.59 -5.43
N ARG A 420 -9.76 -12.38 -5.13
CA ARG A 420 -10.83 -11.72 -5.89
C ARG A 420 -10.53 -11.76 -7.41
N PRO A 421 -11.50 -11.48 -8.29
CA PRO A 421 -11.28 -11.48 -9.74
C PRO A 421 -9.96 -10.80 -10.10
N ASN A 422 -9.08 -11.56 -10.75
CA ASN A 422 -7.69 -11.18 -10.95
C ASN A 422 -7.27 -11.42 -12.41
N PRO A 423 -6.14 -10.83 -12.86
CA PRO A 423 -5.70 -10.97 -14.25
C PRO A 423 -5.47 -12.41 -14.73
N VAL A 424 -5.13 -13.35 -13.82
CA VAL A 424 -4.91 -14.77 -14.15
C VAL A 424 -6.24 -15.54 -14.22
N GLN A 425 -7.16 -15.25 -13.30
CA GLN A 425 -8.52 -15.78 -13.31
C GLN A 425 -9.57 -14.64 -13.35
N PRO A 426 -9.84 -14.11 -14.57
CA PRO A 426 -10.80 -13.03 -14.83
C PRO A 426 -12.23 -13.36 -14.38
N GLN A 427 -12.62 -14.62 -14.54
CA GLN A 427 -13.94 -15.17 -14.22
C GLN A 427 -13.75 -16.28 -13.19
N PRO A 428 -13.85 -15.96 -11.89
CA PRO A 428 -13.71 -16.96 -10.84
C PRO A 428 -14.86 -17.98 -10.88
N SER A 429 -14.60 -19.18 -10.36
CA SER A 429 -15.65 -20.18 -10.18
C SER A 429 -16.70 -19.72 -9.16
N LEU A 430 -17.88 -20.35 -9.14
CA LEU A 430 -18.92 -20.06 -8.15
C LEU A 430 -18.38 -20.23 -6.71
N GLU A 431 -17.57 -21.26 -6.48
CA GLU A 431 -16.92 -21.54 -5.20
C GLU A 431 -15.96 -20.42 -4.80
N ASP A 432 -15.12 -19.94 -5.72
CA ASP A 432 -14.18 -18.84 -5.44
C ASP A 432 -14.91 -17.51 -5.18
N LEU A 433 -16.04 -17.26 -5.86
CA LEU A 433 -16.90 -16.11 -5.59
C LEU A 433 -17.57 -16.21 -4.21
N GLN A 434 -18.00 -17.41 -3.80
CA GLN A 434 -18.54 -17.65 -2.45
C GLN A 434 -17.50 -17.35 -1.37
N VAL A 435 -16.28 -17.87 -1.53
CA VAL A 435 -15.16 -17.61 -0.61
C VAL A 435 -14.84 -16.11 -0.54
N SER A 436 -14.82 -15.43 -1.68
CA SER A 436 -14.56 -13.97 -1.76
C SER A 436 -15.65 -13.15 -1.07
N LEU A 437 -16.91 -13.52 -1.26
CA LEU A 437 -18.05 -12.86 -0.63
C LEU A 437 -18.05 -13.05 0.90
N GLU A 438 -17.84 -14.27 1.36
CA GLU A 438 -17.80 -14.58 2.80
C GLU A 438 -16.60 -13.89 3.48
N SER A 439 -15.43 -13.92 2.83
CA SER A 439 -14.25 -13.21 3.32
C SER A 439 -14.48 -11.70 3.39
N SER A 440 -15.19 -11.12 2.41
CA SER A 440 -15.52 -9.69 2.40
C SER A 440 -16.44 -9.30 3.57
N ARG A 441 -17.48 -10.10 3.81
CA ARG A 441 -18.42 -9.90 4.93
C ARG A 441 -17.70 -9.97 6.27
N ARG A 442 -16.96 -11.05 6.49
CA ARG A 442 -16.18 -11.25 7.71
C ARG A 442 -15.21 -10.11 7.96
N LEU A 443 -14.53 -9.62 6.91
CA LEU A 443 -13.62 -8.48 7.02
C LEU A 443 -14.34 -7.21 7.47
N ILE A 444 -15.49 -6.88 6.87
CA ILE A 444 -16.29 -5.71 7.23
C ILE A 444 -16.75 -5.81 8.70
N ASP A 445 -17.25 -6.96 9.13
CA ASP A 445 -17.74 -7.17 10.49
C ASP A 445 -16.62 -7.13 11.53
N CYS A 446 -15.45 -7.71 11.21
CA CYS A 446 -14.28 -7.66 12.08
C CYS A 446 -13.78 -6.22 12.23
N ILE A 447 -13.65 -5.45 11.14
CA ILE A 447 -13.21 -4.05 11.20
C ILE A 447 -14.21 -3.19 11.99
N LYS A 448 -15.52 -3.39 11.79
CA LYS A 448 -16.55 -2.71 12.58
C LYS A 448 -16.44 -3.05 14.07
N THR A 449 -16.23 -4.32 14.39
CA THR A 449 -16.07 -4.78 15.78
C THR A 449 -14.85 -4.13 16.43
N LEU A 450 -13.69 -4.17 15.75
CA LEU A 450 -12.46 -3.52 16.20
C LEU A 450 -12.63 -2.01 16.41
N HIS A 451 -13.36 -1.35 15.51
CA HIS A 451 -13.63 0.08 15.64
C HIS A 451 -14.57 0.38 16.82
N ARG A 452 -15.65 -0.39 16.97
CA ARG A 452 -16.61 -0.27 18.09
C ARG A 452 -15.92 -0.47 19.44
N GLU A 453 -15.04 -1.46 19.52
CA GLU A 453 -14.24 -1.79 20.71
C GLU A 453 -13.04 -0.85 20.93
N ARG A 454 -12.87 0.15 20.05
CA ARG A 454 -11.78 1.13 20.10
C ARG A 454 -10.38 0.49 20.03
N ARG A 455 -10.28 -0.69 19.42
CA ARG A 455 -9.02 -1.40 19.17
C ARG A 455 -8.26 -0.82 17.97
N ILE A 456 -8.98 -0.17 17.05
CA ILE A 456 -8.41 0.53 15.90
C ILE A 456 -9.02 1.92 15.77
N ASP A 457 -8.19 2.86 15.30
CA ASP A 457 -8.70 4.03 14.61
C ASP A 457 -8.78 3.72 13.12
N ILE A 458 -9.74 4.33 12.42
CA ILE A 458 -9.92 4.14 10.99
C ILE A 458 -8.81 4.90 10.25
N MET A 459 -7.67 4.23 10.17
CA MET A 459 -6.52 4.64 9.39
C MET A 459 -6.69 4.24 7.93
N TRP A 460 -5.91 4.87 7.06
CA TRP A 460 -5.95 4.64 5.61
C TRP A 460 -5.89 3.14 5.22
N LYS A 461 -5.10 2.31 5.94
CA LYS A 461 -5.08 0.84 5.77
C LYS A 461 -6.49 0.24 5.87
N TRP A 462 -7.20 0.50 6.98
CA TRP A 462 -8.52 -0.08 7.24
C TRP A 462 -9.59 0.48 6.31
N VAL A 463 -9.48 1.75 5.91
CA VAL A 463 -10.33 2.35 4.87
C VAL A 463 -10.18 1.61 3.56
N HIS A 464 -8.94 1.33 3.13
CA HIS A 464 -8.70 0.57 1.91
C HIS A 464 -9.28 -0.84 2.01
N HIS A 465 -9.07 -1.53 3.13
CA HIS A 465 -9.58 -2.90 3.33
C HIS A 465 -11.12 -2.94 3.27
N LEU A 466 -11.80 -2.01 3.94
CA LEU A 466 -13.26 -1.87 3.88
C LEU A 466 -13.74 -1.57 2.46
N PHE A 467 -13.08 -0.64 1.77
CA PHE A 467 -13.42 -0.30 0.39
C PHE A 467 -13.29 -1.51 -0.54
N MET A 468 -12.20 -2.27 -0.42
CA MET A 468 -11.99 -3.48 -1.23
C MET A 468 -13.01 -4.58 -0.92
N ALA A 469 -13.35 -4.79 0.36
CA ALA A 469 -14.37 -5.75 0.78
C ALA A 469 -15.77 -5.36 0.26
N GLY A 470 -16.12 -4.07 0.38
CA GLY A 470 -17.39 -3.54 -0.13
C GLY A 470 -17.52 -3.73 -1.63
N LEU A 471 -16.49 -3.35 -2.41
CA LEU A 471 -16.46 -3.57 -3.86
C LEU A 471 -16.55 -5.04 -4.23
N THR A 472 -15.82 -5.91 -3.53
CA THR A 472 -15.84 -7.35 -3.80
C THR A 472 -17.23 -7.95 -3.51
N THR A 473 -17.89 -7.50 -2.44
CA THR A 473 -19.28 -7.88 -2.11
C THR A 473 -20.23 -7.50 -3.23
N VAL A 474 -20.18 -6.24 -3.69
CA VAL A 474 -21.02 -5.75 -4.80
C VAL A 474 -20.75 -6.53 -6.07
N TYR A 475 -19.48 -6.76 -6.42
CA TYR A 475 -19.10 -7.53 -7.60
C TYR A 475 -19.68 -8.95 -7.56
N CYS A 476 -19.51 -9.69 -6.45
CA CYS A 476 -19.99 -11.07 -6.35
C CYS A 476 -21.51 -11.18 -6.54
N LEU A 477 -22.26 -10.28 -5.89
CA LEU A 477 -23.72 -10.24 -6.00
C LEU A 477 -24.21 -9.79 -7.38
N TRP A 478 -23.47 -8.90 -8.04
CA TRP A 478 -23.83 -8.41 -9.36
C TRP A 478 -23.51 -9.41 -10.47
N HIS A 479 -22.36 -10.07 -10.37
CA HIS A 479 -21.87 -10.95 -11.44
C HIS A 479 -22.52 -12.33 -11.42
N SER A 480 -22.75 -12.92 -10.24
CA SER A 480 -23.37 -14.24 -10.12
C SER A 480 -24.84 -14.15 -9.71
N ARG A 481 -25.72 -14.53 -10.64
CA ARG A 481 -27.16 -14.65 -10.38
C ARG A 481 -27.45 -15.72 -9.33
N GLU A 482 -26.76 -16.85 -9.41
CA GLU A 482 -26.89 -17.98 -8.47
C GLU A 482 -26.55 -17.54 -7.04
N LEU A 483 -25.46 -16.78 -6.87
CA LEU A 483 -25.12 -16.23 -5.55
C LEU A 483 -26.19 -15.27 -5.04
N ARG A 484 -26.69 -14.39 -5.90
CA ARG A 484 -27.74 -13.44 -5.54
C ARG A 484 -29.03 -14.13 -5.09
N GLU A 485 -29.38 -15.25 -5.70
CA GLU A 485 -30.55 -16.04 -5.34
C GLU A 485 -30.32 -16.87 -4.06
N SER A 486 -29.08 -17.32 -3.81
CA SER A 486 -28.72 -18.09 -2.61
C SER A 486 -28.58 -17.24 -1.33
N VAL A 487 -28.39 -15.94 -1.49
CA VAL A 487 -28.03 -15.03 -0.40
C VAL A 487 -29.23 -14.18 0.02
N ASP A 488 -29.48 -14.07 1.33
CA ASP A 488 -30.46 -13.14 1.86
C ASP A 488 -30.09 -11.67 1.57
N ILE A 489 -31.02 -10.98 0.91
CA ILE A 489 -30.86 -9.57 0.53
C ILE A 489 -30.73 -8.66 1.75
N LYS A 490 -31.43 -8.94 2.85
CA LYS A 490 -31.36 -8.11 4.07
C LYS A 490 -29.96 -8.17 4.67
N THR A 491 -29.38 -9.36 4.72
CA THR A 491 -28.00 -9.58 5.19
C THR A 491 -26.98 -8.85 4.32
N SER A 492 -27.16 -8.86 2.99
CA SER A 492 -26.27 -8.15 2.07
C SER A 492 -26.37 -6.62 2.20
N VAL A 493 -27.59 -6.09 2.30
CA VAL A 493 -27.83 -4.66 2.54
C VAL A 493 -27.22 -4.23 3.88
N ALA A 494 -27.44 -5.02 4.94
CA ALA A 494 -26.88 -4.74 6.26
C ALA A 494 -25.34 -4.73 6.25
N THR A 495 -24.72 -5.65 5.50
CA THR A 495 -23.25 -5.69 5.32
C THR A 495 -22.74 -4.42 4.65
N LEU A 496 -23.37 -4.00 3.54
CA LEU A 496 -22.94 -2.80 2.81
C LEU A 496 -23.18 -1.52 3.61
N GLN A 497 -24.29 -1.43 4.34
CA GLN A 497 -24.55 -0.33 5.29
C GLN A 497 -23.52 -0.31 6.41
N SER A 498 -23.15 -1.47 6.95
CA SER A 498 -22.09 -1.63 7.96
C SER A 498 -20.75 -1.08 7.44
N CYS A 499 -20.41 -1.41 6.19
CA CYS A 499 -19.23 -0.89 5.52
C CYS A 499 -19.27 0.64 5.35
N ASP A 500 -20.38 1.18 4.84
CA ASP A 500 -20.54 2.62 4.60
C ASP A 500 -20.51 3.45 5.90
N VAL A 501 -21.24 3.02 6.93
CA VAL A 501 -21.23 3.67 8.25
C VAL A 501 -19.82 3.68 8.85
N THR A 502 -19.10 2.57 8.74
CA THR A 502 -17.73 2.47 9.25
C THR A 502 -16.80 3.38 8.44
N LEU A 503 -16.90 3.41 7.11
CA LEU A 503 -16.12 4.31 6.24
C LEU A 503 -16.43 5.80 6.49
N SER A 504 -17.64 6.12 6.93
CA SER A 504 -18.10 7.49 7.19
C SER A 504 -17.77 8.00 8.60
N ALA A 505 -17.50 7.11 9.55
CA ALA A 505 -17.12 7.47 10.92
C ALA A 505 -15.92 8.45 11.05
N PRO A 506 -14.85 8.41 10.20
CA PRO A 506 -13.76 9.38 10.26
C PRO A 506 -14.17 10.79 9.82
N ARG A 507 -15.23 10.92 9.02
CA ARG A 507 -15.66 12.21 8.44
C ARG A 507 -16.30 13.13 9.48
N GLY A 508 -16.78 12.59 10.61
CA GLY A 508 -17.39 13.37 11.69
C GLY A 508 -16.40 14.18 12.54
N ALA A 509 -15.10 13.92 12.46
CA ALA A 509 -14.09 14.60 13.29
C ALA A 509 -13.41 15.81 12.62
N VAL A 510 -13.69 16.08 11.32
CA VAL A 510 -12.97 17.11 10.53
C VAL A 510 -13.91 18.12 9.85
N MET A 511 -15.24 18.01 9.98
CA MET A 511 -16.17 18.98 9.39
C MET A 511 -17.08 19.60 10.47
N PRO A 512 -17.15 20.94 10.60
CA PRO A 512 -18.23 21.59 11.31
C PRO A 512 -19.54 21.21 10.60
N SER A 513 -20.40 20.51 11.34
CA SER A 513 -21.71 20.05 10.90
C SER A 513 -22.55 21.17 10.30
N ARG A 514 -22.69 21.21 8.97
CA ARG A 514 -23.87 21.80 8.32
C ARG A 514 -24.98 20.76 8.34
N ARG A 515 -25.86 20.87 9.33
CA ARG A 515 -27.15 20.16 9.37
C ARG A 515 -27.92 20.50 8.09
N PHE A 516 -28.09 19.52 7.19
CA PHE A 516 -29.16 19.59 6.21
C PHE A 516 -30.47 19.29 6.94
N ARG A 517 -31.26 20.33 7.20
CA ARG A 517 -32.68 20.19 7.52
C ARG A 517 -33.36 19.63 6.27
N MET A 518 -33.94 18.44 6.38
CA MET A 518 -35.01 18.02 5.48
C MET A 518 -36.21 18.91 5.76
N SER A 519 -36.52 19.81 4.83
CA SER A 519 -37.85 20.42 4.73
C SER A 519 -38.74 19.46 3.94
N ARG A 520 -39.98 19.35 4.42
CA ARG A 520 -41.03 18.40 4.06
C ARG A 520 -41.35 18.30 2.58
#